data_AF-A0A2D0PBL8-F1
#
_entry.id   AF-A0A2D0PBL8-F1
#
_cell.length_a   1.000
_cell.length_b   1.000
_cell.length_c   1.000
_cell.angle_alpha   90.00
_cell.angle_beta   90.00
_cell.angle_gamma   90.00
#
_symmetry.space_group_name_H-M   'P 1'
#
loop_
_entity.id
_entity.type
_entity.pdbx_description
1 polymer ?
#
loop_
_entity_poly.entity_id
_entity_poly.type
_entity_poly.pdbx_seq_one_letter_code
_entity_poly.pdbx_strand_id
1 'polypeptide(L)' 'MELKAQVMILLVVCIAVAASENYCPEVKGECSLSYRINDCCSQNDCPSYAMCCKGRCGYGM' A
#
# COMPACT_ATOMS: atom_id res chain seq x y z
N MET A 1 -35.12 -0.40 0.91
CA MET A 1 -33.88 -0.15 0.14
C MET A 1 -33.93 -1.07 -1.06
N GLU A 2 -33.96 -0.51 -2.27
CA GLU A 2 -34.16 -1.25 -3.52
C GLU A 2 -33.05 -2.31 -3.71
N LEU A 3 -33.41 -3.56 -4.03
CA LEU A 3 -32.45 -4.66 -4.29
C LEU A 3 -31.37 -4.26 -5.30
N LYS A 4 -31.76 -3.46 -6.30
CA LYS A 4 -30.90 -2.92 -7.35
C LYS A 4 -29.78 -2.01 -6.79
N ALA A 5 -30.08 -1.25 -5.73
CA ALA A 5 -29.10 -0.38 -5.07
C ALA A 5 -28.10 -1.20 -4.25
N GLN A 6 -28.54 -2.26 -3.57
CA GLN A 6 -27.64 -3.13 -2.80
C GLN A 6 -26.64 -3.87 -3.71
N VAL A 7 -27.08 -4.37 -4.86
CA VAL A 7 -26.18 -5.04 -5.83
C VAL A 7 -25.14 -4.07 -6.39
N MET A 8 -25.54 -2.82 -6.69
CA MET A 8 -24.61 -1.78 -7.15
C MET A 8 -23.55 -1.45 -6.08
N ILE A 9 -23.95 -1.32 -4.82
CA ILE A 9 -23.02 -1.04 -3.72
C ILE A 9 -22.01 -2.19 -3.57
N LEU A 10 -22.47 -3.44 -3.60
CA LEU A 10 -21.61 -4.62 -3.47
C LEU A 10 -20.56 -4.68 -4.60
N LEU A 11 -20.97 -4.42 -5.84
CA LEU A 11 -20.09 -4.37 -7.00
C LEU A 11 -19.00 -3.32 -6.85
N VAL A 12 -19.35 -2.10 -6.42
CA VAL A 12 -18.39 -1.01 -6.22
C VAL A 12 -17.36 -1.37 -5.14
N VAL A 13 -17.79 -1.99 -4.03
CA VAL A 13 -16.88 -2.43 -2.97
C VAL A 13 -15.94 -3.51 -3.47
N CYS A 14 -16.43 -4.52 -4.21
CA CYS A 14 -15.58 -5.57 -4.78
C CYS A 14 -14.56 -5.02 -5.77
N ILE A 15 -14.94 -4.05 -6.61
CA ILE A 15 -14.02 -3.39 -7.54
C ILE A 15 -12.97 -2.58 -6.78
N ALA A 16 -13.37 -1.84 -5.74
CA ALA A 16 -12.44 -1.06 -4.92
C ALA A 16 -11.41 -1.95 -4.20
N VAL A 17 -11.83 -3.12 -3.71
CA VAL A 17 -10.92 -4.11 -3.10
C VAL A 17 -10.04 -4.80 -4.14
N ALA A 18 -10.56 -5.12 -5.32
CA ALA A 18 -9.74 -5.70 -6.39
C ALA A 18 -8.73 -4.69 -6.95
N ALA A 19 -9.09 -3.40 -6.96
CA ALA A 19 -8.24 -2.30 -7.39
C ALA A 19 -7.36 -1.73 -6.26
N SER A 20 -7.49 -2.21 -5.02
CA SER A 20 -6.50 -1.95 -3.98
C SER A 20 -5.27 -2.80 -4.27
N GLU A 21 -4.58 -2.45 -5.35
CA GLU A 21 -3.24 -2.93 -5.60
C GLU A 21 -2.33 -2.36 -4.52
N ASN A 22 -1.35 -3.15 -4.14
CA ASN A 22 -0.32 -2.80 -3.18
C ASN A 22 0.55 -1.66 -3.76
N TYR A 23 0.09 -0.41 -3.63
CA TYR A 23 0.74 0.73 -4.25
C TYR A 23 1.75 1.37 -3.32
N CYS A 24 3.02 1.29 -3.71
CA CYS A 24 4.07 2.10 -3.09
C CYS A 24 4.14 3.48 -3.75
N PRO A 25 4.18 4.57 -2.98
CA PRO A 25 4.33 5.91 -3.54
C PRO A 25 5.66 6.05 -4.27
N GLU A 26 5.65 6.76 -5.40
CA GLU A 26 6.89 7.13 -6.08
C GLU A 26 7.73 8.04 -5.18
N VAL A 27 8.98 7.66 -4.98
CA VAL A 27 9.91 8.41 -4.16
C VAL A 27 10.84 9.24 -5.03
N LYS A 28 10.77 10.57 -4.85
CA LYS A 28 11.66 11.54 -5.51
C LYS A 28 12.78 12.01 -4.59
N GLY A 29 13.93 12.31 -5.18
CA GLY A 29 15.12 12.83 -4.50
C GLY A 29 16.07 11.71 -4.03
N GLU A 30 17.32 12.10 -3.75
CA GLU A 30 18.33 11.17 -3.24
C GLU A 30 18.34 11.12 -1.71
N CYS A 31 18.85 10.01 -1.17
CA CYS A 31 19.12 9.92 0.25
C CYS A 31 20.36 10.74 0.61
N SER A 32 20.26 11.63 1.60
CA SER A 32 21.39 12.41 2.10
C SER A 32 22.26 11.64 3.11
N LEU A 33 21.89 10.40 3.44
CA LEU A 33 22.63 9.55 4.37
C LEU A 33 23.62 8.67 3.60
N SER A 34 24.77 8.41 4.20
CA SER A 34 25.76 7.46 3.68
C SER A 34 25.34 6.00 3.83
N TYR A 35 24.23 5.74 4.53
CA TYR A 35 23.70 4.41 4.82
C TYR A 35 22.18 4.37 4.61
N ARG A 36 21.64 3.16 4.53
CA ARG A 36 20.19 2.92 4.41
C ARG A 36 19.61 2.41 5.73
N ILE A 37 18.37 2.80 6.01
CA ILE A 37 17.58 2.34 7.15
C ILE A 37 16.40 1.56 6.58
N ASN A 38 16.29 0.30 6.95
CA ASN A 38 15.19 -0.56 6.55
C ASN A 38 14.38 -0.93 7.79
N ASP A 39 13.20 -0.35 7.92
CA ASP A 39 12.24 -0.68 8.97
C ASP A 39 11.52 -2.01 8.67
N CYS A 40 11.56 -2.45 7.41
CA CYS A 40 11.08 -3.75 6.93
C CYS A 40 12.00 -4.28 5.81
N CYS A 41 12.07 -5.61 5.65
CA CYS A 41 12.79 -6.26 4.56
C CYS A 41 11.86 -7.04 3.63
N SER A 42 10.68 -7.39 4.12
CA SER A 42 9.63 -8.11 3.42
C SER A 42 8.26 -7.66 3.89
N GLN A 43 7.22 -7.92 3.09
CA GLN A 43 5.83 -7.63 3.47
C GLN A 43 5.39 -8.35 4.75
N ASN A 44 6.03 -9.48 5.09
CA ASN A 44 5.74 -10.25 6.29
C ASN A 44 6.25 -9.57 7.57
N ASP A 45 7.18 -8.63 7.45
CA ASP A 45 7.68 -7.84 8.58
C ASP A 45 6.70 -6.70 8.94
N CYS A 46 5.76 -6.39 8.05
CA CYS A 46 4.77 -5.35 8.22
C CYS A 46 3.47 -5.90 8.83
N PRO A 47 2.74 -5.09 9.62
CA PRO A 47 1.37 -5.42 10.01
C PRO A 47 0.45 -5.50 8.78
N SER A 48 -0.68 -6.19 8.92
CA SER A 48 -1.59 -6.53 7.80
C SER A 48 -2.18 -5.34 7.04
N TYR A 49 -2.10 -4.14 7.60
CA TYR A 49 -2.58 -2.89 6.99
C TYR A 49 -1.47 -2.01 6.40
N ALA A 50 -0.20 -2.39 6.57
CA ALA A 50 0.95 -1.60 6.12
C ALA A 50 1.73 -2.34 5.03
N MET A 51 2.58 -1.62 4.30
CA MET A 51 3.24 -2.15 3.11
C MET A 51 4.73 -1.92 3.12
N CYS A 52 5.54 -2.95 2.88
CA CYS A 52 6.98 -2.72 2.79
C CYS A 52 7.35 -2.04 1.47
N CYS A 53 7.55 -0.72 1.52
CA CYS A 53 7.82 0.12 0.36
C CYS A 53 9.24 0.70 0.39
N LYS A 54 9.81 0.88 -0.81
CA LYS A 54 11.07 1.59 -0.97
C LYS A 54 10.85 3.08 -0.69
N GLY A 55 11.42 3.58 0.39
CA GLY A 55 11.53 4.99 0.76
C GLY A 55 12.77 5.66 0.16
N ARG A 56 13.03 6.91 0.56
CA ARG A 56 14.20 7.69 0.11
C ARG A 56 15.51 7.04 0.56
N CYS A 57 15.55 6.61 1.82
CA CYS A 57 16.76 6.15 2.49
C CYS A 57 16.71 4.67 2.90
N GLY A 58 15.93 3.83 2.21
CA GLY A 58 15.78 2.41 2.53
C GLY A 58 14.33 1.97 2.41
N TYR A 59 13.90 0.99 3.19
CA TYR A 59 12.54 0.42 3.15
C TYR A 59 11.75 0.75 4.41
N GLY A 60 10.46 1.03 4.27
CA GLY A 60 9.57 1.34 5.39
C GLY A 60 8.12 1.00 5.09
N MET A 61 7.27 1.11 6.11
CA MET A 61 5.84 0.79 6.07
C MET A 61 4.93 2.01 5.96
#